data_AF-A0A4Q5WHS1-F1
#
_entry.id   AF-A0A4Q5WHS1-F1
#
_cell.length_a   1.000
_cell.length_b   1.000
_cell.length_c   1.000
_cell.angle_alpha   90.00
_cell.angle_beta   90.00
_cell.angle_gamma   90.00
#
_symmetry.space_group_name_H-M   'P 1'
#
loop_
_entity.id
_entity.type
_entity.pdbx_description
1 polymer ?
#
loop_
_entity_poly.entity_id
_entity_poly.type
_entity_poly.pdbx_seq_one_letter_code
_entity_poly.pdbx_strand_id
1 'polypeptide(L)'
;MSEPDGQLAGSSRGALAAARDELLRAHYDEFRKVAGRVLNGDAVALQIQPTDLAHEAVIRLSGLDRLDFKGRTHFLSLSARVMRQILIDEIRRMRAAKRQA
;
A
#
# COMPACT_ATOMS: atom_id res chain seq x y z
N MET A 1 25.36 38.17 -20.83
CA MET A 1 25.78 37.13 -19.86
C MET A 1 24.70 37.08 -18.80
N SER A 2 23.68 36.26 -19.03
CA SER A 2 22.54 36.10 -18.13
C SER A 2 22.23 34.61 -18.14
N GLU A 3 22.89 33.87 -17.26
CA GLU A 3 22.44 32.52 -16.96
C GLU A 3 21.22 32.60 -16.04
N PRO A 4 20.14 31.86 -16.34
CA PRO A 4 19.01 31.74 -15.45
C PRO A 4 19.34 30.71 -14.37
N ASP A 5 19.26 31.11 -13.10
CA ASP A 5 19.26 30.18 -11.96
C ASP A 5 18.01 29.30 -12.02
N GLY A 6 18.09 28.25 -12.84
CA GLY A 6 17.18 27.12 -12.87
C GLY A 6 17.37 26.28 -11.62
N GLN A 7 16.99 26.82 -10.45
CA GLN A 7 16.88 26.02 -9.24
C GLN A 7 15.62 25.15 -9.37
N LEU A 8 15.80 23.99 -9.99
CA LEU A 8 14.90 22.84 -9.90
C LEU A 8 14.88 22.39 -8.44
N ALA A 9 14.09 23.08 -7.60
CA ALA A 9 13.53 22.48 -6.43
C ALA A 9 12.64 21.34 -6.95
N GLY A 10 13.18 20.12 -6.98
CA GLY A 10 12.41 18.92 -7.28
C GLY A 10 11.13 18.99 -6.47
N SER A 11 9.98 19.07 -7.16
CA SER A 11 8.68 19.31 -6.54
C SER A 11 8.54 18.45 -5.29
N SER A 12 8.10 19.02 -4.16
CA SER A 12 8.02 18.31 -2.86
C SER A 12 7.27 16.96 -2.95
N ARG A 13 6.39 16.80 -3.96
CA ARG A 13 5.74 15.52 -4.28
C ARG A 13 6.70 14.42 -4.74
N GLY A 14 7.69 14.74 -5.57
CA GLY A 14 8.69 13.78 -6.04
C GLY A 14 9.59 13.27 -4.92
N ALA A 15 9.98 14.17 -4.00
CA ALA A 15 10.74 13.80 -2.80
C ALA A 15 9.94 12.87 -1.87
N LEU A 16 8.64 13.13 -1.68
CA LEU A 16 7.77 12.28 -0.87
C LEU A 16 7.59 10.88 -1.48
N ALA A 17 7.43 10.79 -2.81
CA ALA A 17 7.33 9.52 -3.51
C ALA A 17 8.61 8.69 -3.38
N ALA A 18 9.79 9.30 -3.54
CA ALA A 18 11.07 8.61 -3.37
C ALA A 18 11.27 8.09 -1.93
N ALA A 19 10.96 8.92 -0.92
CA ALA A 19 11.06 8.52 0.48
C ALA A 19 10.11 7.35 0.83
N ARG A 20 8.90 7.34 0.26
CA ARG A 20 7.96 6.21 0.38
C ARG A 20 8.53 4.94 -0.26
N ASP A 21 9.04 5.03 -1.48
CA ASP A 21 9.53 3.87 -2.22
C ASP A 21 10.76 3.26 -1.51
N GLU A 22 11.61 4.09 -0.91
CA GLU A 22 12.72 3.65 -0.06
C GLU A 22 12.23 2.92 1.19
N LEU A 23 11.24 3.47 1.91
CA LEU A 23 10.62 2.81 3.07
C LEU A 23 10.00 1.47 2.69
N LEU A 24 9.28 1.40 1.58
CA LEU A 24 8.70 0.16 1.08
C LEU A 24 9.81 -0.86 0.80
N ARG A 25 10.88 -0.47 0.11
CA ARG A 25 12.01 -1.35 -0.22
C ARG A 25 12.74 -1.83 1.03
N ALA A 26 12.98 -0.95 2.01
CA ALA A 26 13.65 -1.28 3.27
C ALA A 26 12.81 -2.21 4.17
N HIS A 27 11.48 -2.15 4.07
CA HIS A 27 10.54 -2.89 4.93
C HIS A 27 9.70 -3.93 4.19
N TYR A 28 10.09 -4.32 2.97
CA TYR A 28 9.26 -5.15 2.10
C TYR A 28 8.99 -6.54 2.68
N ASP A 29 9.99 -7.16 3.31
CA ASP A 29 9.82 -8.47 3.96
C ASP A 29 8.86 -8.39 5.15
N GLU A 30 8.90 -7.30 5.91
CA GLU A 30 8.02 -7.07 7.05
C GLU A 30 6.60 -6.78 6.58
N PHE A 31 6.47 -6.02 5.49
CA PHE A 31 5.23 -5.75 4.79
C PHE A 31 4.57 -7.04 4.30
N ARG A 32 5.33 -7.95 3.67
CA ARG A 32 4.83 -9.29 3.28
C ARG A 32 4.41 -10.14 4.47
N LYS A 33 5.17 -10.12 5.57
CA LYS A 33 4.77 -10.80 6.82
C LYS A 33 3.46 -10.24 7.38
N VAL A 34 3.24 -8.92 7.29
CA VAL A 34 1.97 -8.29 7.67
C VAL A 34 0.84 -8.79 6.76
N ALA A 35 1.04 -8.87 5.44
CA ALA A 35 0.03 -9.41 4.53
C ALA A 35 -0.40 -10.84 4.91
N GLY A 36 0.57 -11.72 5.20
CA GLY A 36 0.30 -13.08 5.67
C GLY A 36 -0.49 -13.12 6.98
N ARG A 37 -0.16 -12.25 7.94
CA ARG A 37 -0.90 -12.13 9.21
C ARG A 37 -2.32 -11.57 9.03
N VAL A 38 -2.50 -10.63 8.13
CA VAL A 38 -3.81 -10.01 7.84
C VAL A 38 -4.76 -11.01 7.16
N LEU A 39 -4.23 -11.88 6.30
CA LEU A 39 -5.00 -12.92 5.60
C LEU A 39 -5.37 -14.14 6.45
N ASN A 40 -4.88 -14.25 7.68
CA ASN A 40 -5.05 -15.41 8.55
C ASN A 40 -6.45 -16.04 8.42
N GLY A 41 -6.55 -17.36 8.21
CA GLY A 41 -7.81 -18.13 8.12
C GLY A 41 -8.73 -17.78 6.92
N ASP A 42 -8.83 -16.50 6.57
CA ASP A 42 -9.69 -15.94 5.53
C ASP A 42 -9.11 -16.15 4.13
N ALA A 43 -7.80 -16.36 3.99
CA ALA A 43 -7.12 -16.57 2.71
C ALA A 43 -7.76 -17.65 1.84
N VAL A 44 -8.14 -18.78 2.46
CA VAL A 44 -8.75 -19.92 1.75
C VAL A 44 -10.16 -19.57 1.30
N ALA A 45 -10.94 -18.90 2.16
CA ALA A 45 -12.31 -18.49 1.84
C ALA A 45 -12.38 -17.40 0.76
N LEU A 46 -11.39 -16.52 0.72
CA LEU A 46 -11.29 -15.41 -0.24
C LEU A 46 -10.48 -15.76 -1.49
N GLN A 47 -9.80 -16.93 -1.52
CA GLN A 47 -8.86 -17.33 -2.57
C GLN A 47 -7.77 -16.27 -2.87
N ILE A 48 -7.41 -15.45 -1.87
CA ILE A 48 -6.38 -14.41 -2.01
C ILE A 48 -5.04 -14.94 -1.49
N GLN A 49 -3.99 -14.84 -2.30
CA GLN A 49 -2.62 -15.12 -1.85
C GLN A 49 -2.02 -13.91 -1.10
N PRO A 50 -1.15 -14.13 -0.09
CA PRO A 50 -0.47 -13.04 0.61
C PRO A 50 0.34 -12.11 -0.27
N THR A 51 0.93 -12.62 -1.34
CA THR A 51 1.65 -11.83 -2.33
C THR A 51 0.73 -10.90 -3.12
N ASP A 52 -0.48 -11.35 -3.44
CA ASP A 52 -1.44 -10.55 -4.21
C ASP A 52 -1.98 -9.40 -3.34
N LEU A 53 -2.30 -9.70 -2.08
CA LEU A 53 -2.69 -8.68 -1.11
C LEU A 53 -1.57 -7.64 -0.88
N ALA A 54 -0.32 -8.10 -0.82
CA ALA A 54 0.83 -7.21 -0.70
C ALA A 54 0.96 -6.30 -1.94
N HIS A 55 0.87 -6.85 -3.15
CA HIS A 55 0.97 -6.06 -4.38
C HIS A 55 -0.17 -5.04 -4.50
N GLU A 56 -1.41 -5.43 -4.23
CA GLU A 56 -2.53 -4.48 -4.29
C GLU A 56 -2.42 -3.39 -3.22
N ALA A 57 -1.95 -3.74 -2.01
CA ALA A 57 -1.70 -2.74 -0.98
C ALA A 57 -0.62 -1.73 -1.40
N VAL A 58 0.45 -2.15 -2.08
CA VAL A 58 1.45 -1.23 -2.66
C VAL A 58 0.81 -0.26 -3.65
N ILE A 59 -0.01 -0.77 -4.58
CA ILE A 59 -0.69 0.06 -5.58
C ILE A 59 -1.59 1.09 -4.90
N ARG A 60 -2.41 0.68 -3.91
CA ARG A 60 -3.29 1.59 -3.18
C ARG A 60 -2.53 2.62 -2.36
N LEU A 61 -1.42 2.25 -1.71
CA LEU A 61 -0.58 3.17 -0.96
C LEU A 61 0.12 4.18 -1.89
N SER A 62 0.50 3.76 -3.09
CA SER A 62 1.14 4.64 -4.08
C SER A 62 0.22 5.72 -4.62
N GLY A 63 -1.09 5.45 -4.70
CA GLY A 63 -2.11 6.42 -5.10
C GLY A 63 -2.53 7.41 -4.01
N LEU A 64 -2.00 7.28 -2.79
CA LEU A 64 -2.29 8.19 -1.68
C LEU A 64 -1.21 9.29 -1.63
N ASP A 65 -1.36 10.30 -2.48
CA ASP A 65 -0.40 11.39 -2.75
C ASP A 65 0.00 12.24 -1.52
N ARG A 66 -0.70 12.11 -0.39
CA ARG A 66 -0.49 12.93 0.82
C ARG A 66 0.00 12.14 2.02
N LEU A 67 0.45 10.89 1.84
CA LEU A 67 0.95 10.10 2.94
C LEU A 67 2.40 10.42 3.25
N ASP A 68 2.59 11.18 4.33
CA ASP A 68 3.87 11.29 5.00
C ASP A 68 4.07 10.11 5.95
N PHE A 69 4.98 9.20 5.57
CA PHE A 69 5.33 8.06 6.39
C PHE A 69 6.33 8.47 7.46
N LYS A 70 5.83 8.71 8.67
CA LYS A 70 6.63 9.04 9.86
C LYS A 70 7.51 7.90 10.41
N GLY A 71 7.95 6.97 9.56
CA GLY A 71 8.81 5.83 9.92
C GLY A 71 8.12 4.46 9.88
N ARG A 72 8.90 3.42 10.20
CA ARG A 72 8.54 1.99 10.05
C ARG A 72 7.20 1.61 10.69
N THR A 73 6.97 1.98 11.94
CA THR A 73 5.74 1.60 12.66
C THR A 73 4.50 2.21 12.02
N HIS A 74 4.58 3.47 11.59
CA HIS A 74 3.48 4.15 10.91
C HIS A 74 3.20 3.51 9.55
N PHE A 75 4.26 3.24 8.78
CA PHE A 75 4.17 2.54 7.50
C PHE A 75 3.50 1.17 7.62
N LEU A 76 3.96 0.31 8.53
CA LEU A 76 3.38 -1.04 8.69
C LEU A 76 1.94 -0.99 9.21
N SER A 77 1.62 -0.07 10.11
CA SER A 77 0.26 0.09 10.65
C SER A 77 -0.72 0.52 9.57
N LEU A 78 -0.32 1.48 8.73
CA LEU A 78 -1.14 1.94 7.62
C LEU A 78 -1.28 0.87 6.54
N SER A 79 -0.20 0.16 6.22
CA SER A 79 -0.22 -0.98 5.30
C SER A 79 -1.23 -2.03 5.74
N ALA A 80 -1.21 -2.42 7.02
CA ALA A 80 -2.17 -3.36 7.58
C ALA A 80 -3.62 -2.86 7.47
N ARG A 81 -3.86 -1.55 7.62
CA ARG A 81 -5.18 -0.95 7.44
C ARG A 81 -5.66 -1.03 6.00
N VAL A 82 -4.80 -0.70 5.04
CA VAL A 82 -5.12 -0.80 3.60
C VAL A 82 -5.43 -2.25 3.21
N MET A 83 -4.63 -3.20 3.69
CA MET A 83 -4.84 -4.63 3.47
C MET A 83 -6.19 -5.11 4.00
N ARG A 84 -6.57 -4.75 5.23
CA ARG A 84 -7.90 -5.08 5.77
C ARG A 84 -9.04 -4.49 4.94
N GLN A 85 -8.87 -3.29 4.40
CA GLN A 85 -9.88 -2.69 3.52
C GLN A 85 -10.05 -3.47 2.22
N ILE A 86 -8.94 -3.91 1.61
CA ILE A 86 -8.97 -4.76 0.41
C ILE A 86 -9.78 -6.05 0.67
N LEU A 87 -9.53 -6.72 1.80
CA LEU A 87 -10.27 -7.93 2.17
C LEU A 87 -11.78 -7.68 2.38
N ILE A 88 -12.13 -6.58 3.05
CA ILE A 88 -13.54 -6.20 3.25
C ILE A 88 -14.22 -5.93 1.89
N ASP A 89 -13.53 -5.27 0.97
CA ASP A 89 -14.05 -5.00 -0.36
C ASP A 89 -14.29 -6.31 -1.14
N GLU A 90 -13.37 -7.29 -1.04
CA GLU A 90 -13.56 -8.61 -1.64
C GLU A 90 -14.76 -9.36 -1.04
N ILE A 91 -14.86 -9.40 0.30
CA ILE A 91 -16.00 -10.01 0.99
C ILE A 91 -17.32 -9.39 0.52
N ARG A 92 -17.36 -8.06 0.36
CA ARG A 92 -18.54 -7.34 -0.12
C ARG A 92 -18.86 -7.71 -1.56
N ARG A 93 -17.87 -7.83 -2.45
CA ARG A 93 -18.05 -8.27 -3.85
C ARG A 93 -18.61 -9.69 -3.92
N MET A 94 -18.03 -10.63 -3.19
CA MET A 94 -18.50 -12.02 -3.15
C MET A 94 -19.94 -12.12 -2.66
N ARG A 95 -20.31 -11.38 -1.61
CA ARG A 95 -21.69 -11.34 -1.09
C ARG A 95 -22.68 -10.67 -2.05
N ALA A 96 -22.24 -9.69 -2.83
CA ALA A 96 -23.07 -9.07 -3.86
C ALA A 96 -23.35 -10.06 -5.01
N ALA A 97 -22.32 -10.77 -5.48
CA ALA A 97 -22.47 -11.79 -6.53
C ALA A 97 -23.44 -12.91 -6.12
N LYS A 98 -23.37 -13.39 -4.87
CA LYS A 98 -24.30 -14.40 -4.34
C LYS A 98 -25.77 -13.96 -4.25
N ARG A 99 -26.05 -12.65 -4.25
CA ARG A 99 -27.43 -12.12 -4.23
C ARG A 99 -28.02 -11.95 -5.64
N GLN A 100 -27.19 -12.05 -6.67
CA GLN A 100 -27.58 -11.89 -8.08
C GLN A 100 -27.66 -13.23 -8.82
N ALA A 101 -27.33 -14.34 -8.14
CA ALA A 101 -27.47 -15.71 -8.62
C ALA A 101 -28.71 -16.36 -7.98
#